data_AF-A0A927XRA6-F1
#
_entry.id   AF-A0A927XRA6-F1
#
_cell.length_a   1.000
_cell.length_b   1.000
_cell.length_c   1.000
_cell.angle_alpha   90.00
_cell.angle_beta   90.00
_cell.angle_gamma   90.00
#
_symmetry.space_group_name_H-M   'P 1'
#
loop_
_entity.id
_entity.type
_entity.pdbx_description
1 polymer ?
#
loop_
_entity_poly.entity_id
_entity_poly.type
_entity_poly.pdbx_seq_one_letter_code
_entity_poly.pdbx_strand_id
1 'polypeptide(L)'
;MGNFAWIIFAVVLALIVLIVFLRFFPIGLWISALASGVHISIPTLVGMRIRRIQPQRLVHPLIKANKAGLDVTISKLETHFLAGGNVDRVINALIAAQRANIEMAFEKACAIDLAGRDVFEAVQMSVTPKVIETPVVAAIA
;
A
#
# COMPACT_ATOMS: atom_id res chain seq x y z
N MET A 1 -13.54 -41.03 -32.03
CA MET A 1 -12.40 -40.27 -31.45
C MET A 1 -12.52 -38.75 -31.62
N GLY A 2 -13.17 -38.22 -32.67
CA GLY A 2 -13.28 -36.77 -32.91
C GLY A 2 -13.99 -35.96 -31.82
N ASN A 3 -15.10 -36.45 -31.25
CA ASN A 3 -15.88 -35.69 -30.25
C ASN A 3 -15.12 -35.48 -28.93
N PHE A 4 -14.28 -36.44 -28.54
CA PHE A 4 -13.49 -36.33 -27.30
C PHE A 4 -12.40 -35.25 -27.42
N ALA A 5 -11.79 -35.11 -28.60
CA ALA A 5 -10.83 -34.05 -28.88
C ALA A 5 -11.47 -32.65 -28.83
N TRP A 6 -12.69 -32.49 -29.35
CA TRP A 6 -13.44 -31.23 -29.27
C TRP A 6 -13.84 -30.85 -27.84
N ILE A 7 -14.24 -31.84 -27.02
CA ILE A 7 -14.55 -31.61 -25.60
C ILE A 7 -13.30 -31.17 -24.85
N ILE A 8 -12.16 -31.83 -25.06
CA ILE A 8 -10.89 -31.43 -24.44
C ILE A 8 -10.50 -30.01 -24.86
N PHE A 9 -10.60 -29.68 -26.16
CA PHE A 9 -10.30 -28.35 -26.66
C PHE A 9 -11.22 -27.28 -26.05
N ALA A 10 -12.52 -27.55 -25.94
CA ALA A 10 -13.49 -26.64 -25.32
C ALA A 10 -13.20 -26.43 -23.81
N VAL A 11 -12.83 -27.48 -23.09
CA VAL A 11 -12.45 -27.39 -21.67
C VAL A 11 -11.17 -26.58 -21.50
N VAL A 12 -10.16 -26.81 -22.34
CA VAL A 12 -8.90 -26.04 -22.30
C VAL A 12 -9.16 -24.57 -22.62
N LEU A 13 -9.98 -24.27 -23.63
CA LEU A 13 -10.36 -22.90 -23.98
C LEU A 13 -11.13 -22.21 -22.84
N ALA A 14 -12.10 -22.90 -22.23
CA ALA A 14 -12.85 -22.39 -21.09
C ALA A 14 -11.94 -22.10 -19.90
N LEU A 15 -10.96 -22.97 -19.64
CA LEU A 15 -9.98 -22.81 -18.56
C LEU A 15 -9.04 -21.62 -18.82
N ILE A 16 -8.60 -21.41 -20.06
CA ILE A 16 -7.81 -20.23 -20.45
C ILE A 16 -8.63 -18.94 -20.24
N VAL A 17 -9.88 -18.90 -20.73
CA VAL A 17 -10.77 -17.74 -20.56
C VAL A 17 -11.00 -17.46 -19.08
N LEU A 18 -11.22 -18.49 -18.26
CA LEU A 18 -11.39 -18.37 -16.81
C LEU A 18 -10.14 -17.79 -16.14
N ILE A 19 -8.94 -18.27 -16.48
CA ILE A 19 -7.68 -17.75 -15.93
C ILE A 19 -7.49 -16.28 -16.31
N VAL A 20 -7.74 -15.91 -17.56
CA VAL A 20 -7.64 -14.52 -18.03
C VAL A 20 -8.65 -13.63 -17.30
N PHE A 21 -9.89 -14.11 -17.12
CA PHE A 21 -10.93 -13.40 -16.40
C PHE A 21 -10.58 -13.19 -14.92
N LEU A 22 -10.13 -14.24 -14.23
CA LEU A 22 -9.69 -14.18 -12.83
C LEU A 22 -8.45 -13.28 -12.66
N ARG A 23 -7.57 -13.21 -13.66
CA ARG A 23 -6.43 -12.28 -13.65
C ARG A 23 -6.88 -10.83 -13.86
N PHE A 24 -7.98 -10.59 -14.58
CA PHE A 24 -8.51 -9.26 -14.87
C PHE A 24 -9.41 -8.71 -13.75
N PHE A 25 -10.09 -9.55 -12.98
CA PHE A 25 -10.89 -9.13 -11.84
C PHE A 25 -10.15 -9.46 -10.53
N PRO A 26 -9.64 -8.47 -9.77
CA PRO A 26 -8.94 -8.71 -8.51
C PRO A 26 -9.92 -9.04 -7.37
N ILE A 27 -10.65 -10.15 -7.50
CA ILE A 27 -11.68 -10.59 -6.55
C ILE A 27 -11.05 -10.86 -5.18
N GLY A 28 -9.88 -11.50 -5.13
CA GLY A 28 -9.17 -11.78 -3.88
C GLY A 28 -8.77 -10.52 -3.11
N LEU A 29 -8.38 -9.46 -3.81
CA LEU A 29 -8.03 -8.17 -3.19
C LEU A 29 -9.27 -7.49 -2.61
N TRP A 30 -10.38 -7.53 -3.35
CA TRP A 30 -11.66 -6.99 -2.92
C TRP A 30 -12.18 -7.68 -1.65
N ILE A 31 -12.14 -9.02 -1.60
CA ILE A 31 -12.52 -9.80 -0.41
C ILE A 31 -11.62 -9.42 0.77
N SER A 32 -10.32 -9.26 0.56
CA SER A 32 -9.36 -8.88 1.62
C SER A 32 -9.63 -7.48 2.18
N ALA A 33 -10.03 -6.53 1.33
CA ALA A 33 -10.42 -5.19 1.73
C ALA A 33 -11.70 -5.21 2.56
N LEU A 34 -12.72 -5.93 2.08
CA LEU A 34 -14.00 -6.09 2.78
C LEU A 34 -13.83 -6.74 4.15
N ALA A 35 -13.06 -7.83 4.23
CA ALA A 35 -12.75 -8.52 5.48
C ALA A 35 -11.97 -7.63 6.49
N SER A 36 -11.33 -6.56 6.00
CA SER A 36 -10.63 -5.58 6.82
C SER A 36 -11.47 -4.33 7.12
N GLY A 37 -12.76 -4.34 6.81
CA GLY A 37 -13.67 -3.21 7.02
C GLY A 37 -13.48 -2.03 6.06
N VAL A 38 -12.69 -2.21 4.99
CA VAL A 38 -12.48 -1.19 3.96
C VAL A 38 -13.43 -1.45 2.81
N HIS A 39 -14.45 -0.59 2.70
CA HIS A 39 -15.49 -0.70 1.67
C HIS A 39 -14.98 -0.11 0.35
N ILE A 40 -14.52 -0.97 -0.56
CA ILE A 40 -14.06 -0.57 -1.91
C ILE A 40 -14.98 -1.21 -2.94
N SER A 41 -15.46 -0.42 -3.91
CA SER A 41 -16.28 -0.96 -4.99
C SER A 41 -15.43 -1.68 -6.04
N ILE A 42 -15.94 -2.77 -6.62
CA ILE A 42 -15.30 -3.48 -7.75
C ILE A 42 -15.00 -2.51 -8.91
N PRO A 43 -15.91 -1.61 -9.33
CA PRO A 43 -15.64 -0.62 -10.37
C PRO A 43 -14.44 0.28 -10.05
N THR A 44 -14.25 0.67 -8.79
CA THR A 44 -13.09 1.47 -8.37
C THR A 44 -11.77 0.72 -8.59
N LEU A 45 -11.71 -0.57 -8.24
CA LEU A 45 -10.51 -1.41 -8.44
C LEU A 45 -10.18 -1.60 -9.93
N VAL A 46 -11.21 -1.73 -10.77
CA VAL A 46 -11.04 -1.78 -12.23
C VAL A 46 -10.58 -0.42 -12.77
N GLY A 47 -11.16 0.68 -12.27
CA GLY A 47 -10.79 2.05 -12.62
C GLY A 47 -9.32 2.36 -12.31
N MET A 48 -8.80 1.88 -11.18
CA MET A 48 -7.37 1.98 -10.84
C MET A 48 -6.48 1.36 -11.92
N ARG A 49 -6.86 0.20 -12.47
CA ARG A 49 -6.08 -0.46 -13.53
C ARG A 49 -6.10 0.31 -14.85
N ILE A 50 -7.21 0.94 -15.20
CA ILE A 50 -7.32 1.81 -16.37
C ILE A 50 -6.39 3.02 -16.22
N ARG A 51 -6.32 3.60 -15.01
CA ARG A 51 -5.37 4.68 -14.65
C ARG A 51 -3.92 4.22 -14.52
N ARG A 52 -3.59 2.97 -14.89
CA ARG A 52 -2.28 2.31 -14.75
C ARG A 52 -1.76 2.23 -13.32
N ILE A 53 -2.65 2.23 -12.34
CA ILE A 53 -2.32 2.07 -10.93
C ILE A 53 -2.50 0.61 -10.53
N GLN A 54 -1.50 0.05 -9.86
CA GLN A 54 -1.57 -1.32 -9.31
C GLN A 54 -2.44 -1.31 -8.05
N PRO A 55 -3.65 -1.92 -8.05
CA PRO A 55 -4.59 -1.78 -6.93
C PRO A 55 -4.02 -2.33 -5.61
N GLN A 56 -3.19 -3.37 -5.68
CA GLN A 56 -2.50 -3.96 -4.53
C GLN A 56 -1.69 -2.92 -3.74
N ARG A 57 -1.03 -1.97 -4.43
CA ARG A 57 -0.17 -0.96 -3.78
C ARG A 57 -0.94 0.12 -3.03
N LEU A 58 -2.24 0.26 -3.29
CA LEU A 58 -3.11 1.21 -2.57
C LEU A 58 -3.94 0.50 -1.51
N VAL A 59 -4.50 -0.66 -1.84
CA VAL A 59 -5.42 -1.38 -0.95
C VAL A 59 -4.70 -1.93 0.28
N HIS A 60 -3.49 -2.48 0.16
CA HIS A 60 -2.76 -3.00 1.33
C HIS A 60 -2.41 -1.89 2.34
N PRO A 61 -1.80 -0.75 1.94
CA PRO A 61 -1.60 0.36 2.86
C PRO A 61 -2.90 0.92 3.44
N LEU A 62 -3.97 0.99 2.64
CA LEU A 62 -5.27 1.45 3.14
C LEU A 62 -5.85 0.53 4.22
N ILE A 63 -5.72 -0.80 4.04
CA ILE A 63 -6.11 -1.78 5.05
C ILE A 63 -5.30 -1.57 6.35
N LYS A 64 -3.99 -1.34 6.24
CA LYS A 64 -3.13 -1.04 7.41
C LYS A 64 -3.58 0.25 8.10
N ALA A 65 -3.85 1.30 7.34
CA ALA A 65 -4.30 2.59 7.86
C ALA A 65 -5.62 2.47 8.62
N ASN A 66 -6.64 1.83 8.01
CA ASN A 66 -7.94 1.62 8.65
C ASN A 66 -7.81 0.79 9.94
N LYS A 67 -7.01 -0.28 9.93
CA LYS A 67 -6.76 -1.10 11.14
C LYS A 67 -5.99 -0.35 12.23
N ALA A 68 -5.22 0.67 11.88
CA ALA A 68 -4.54 1.53 12.83
C ALA A 68 -5.41 2.69 13.36
N GLY A 69 -6.63 2.85 12.84
CA GLY A 69 -7.51 3.97 13.17
C GLY A 69 -7.11 5.29 12.51
N LEU A 70 -6.34 5.23 11.42
CA LEU A 70 -5.99 6.41 10.62
C LEU A 70 -7.14 6.72 9.63
N ASP A 71 -7.65 7.95 9.68
CA ASP A 71 -8.66 8.45 8.74
C ASP A 71 -8.01 8.88 7.41
N VAL A 72 -7.79 7.91 6.53
CA VAL A 72 -7.17 8.13 5.22
C VAL A 72 -8.07 7.59 4.13
N THR A 73 -8.34 8.43 3.13
CA THR A 73 -9.19 8.07 1.99
C THR A 73 -8.38 7.51 0.83
N ILE A 74 -9.02 6.66 0.02
CA ILE A 74 -8.43 6.11 -1.22
C ILE A 74 -7.93 7.24 -2.13
N SER A 75 -8.71 8.32 -2.26
CA SER A 75 -8.37 9.44 -3.15
C SER A 75 -7.06 10.10 -2.75
N LYS A 76 -6.82 10.30 -1.44
CA LYS A 76 -5.55 10.89 -0.95
C LYS A 76 -4.35 9.99 -1.26
N LEU A 77 -4.51 8.68 -1.06
CA LEU A 77 -3.47 7.70 -1.39
C LEU A 77 -3.21 7.63 -2.90
N GLU A 78 -4.26 7.70 -3.71
CA GLU A 78 -4.16 7.72 -5.17
C GLU A 78 -3.41 8.96 -5.66
N THR A 79 -3.75 10.14 -5.12
CA THR A 79 -3.04 11.39 -5.44
C THR A 79 -1.56 11.30 -5.07
N HIS A 80 -1.21 10.79 -3.89
CA HIS A 80 0.18 10.63 -3.48
C HIS A 80 0.95 9.64 -4.37
N PHE A 81 0.30 8.52 -4.74
CA PHE A 81 0.89 7.53 -5.64
C PHE A 81 1.13 8.11 -7.04
N LEU A 82 0.18 8.87 -7.56
CA LEU A 82 0.30 9.54 -8.87
C LEU A 82 1.34 10.66 -8.86
N ALA A 83 1.56 11.32 -7.72
CA ALA A 83 2.65 12.26 -7.51
C ALA A 83 4.04 11.58 -7.49
N GLY A 84 4.11 10.25 -7.56
CA GLY A 84 5.36 9.48 -7.53
C GLY A 84 5.85 9.10 -6.13
N GLY A 85 5.04 9.36 -5.10
CA GLY A 85 5.36 9.02 -3.72
C GLY A 85 5.13 7.56 -3.36
N ASN A 86 5.70 7.13 -2.23
CA ASN A 86 5.54 5.79 -1.67
C ASN A 86 4.47 5.77 -0.57
N VAL A 87 3.28 5.32 -0.93
CA VAL A 87 2.13 5.20 -0.02
C VAL A 87 2.41 4.27 1.17
N ASP A 88 3.11 3.14 0.98
CA ASP A 88 3.35 2.19 2.09
C ASP A 88 4.27 2.81 3.15
N ARG A 89 5.31 3.54 2.72
CA ARG A 89 6.21 4.26 3.63
C ARG A 89 5.45 5.32 4.44
N VAL A 90 4.63 6.13 3.79
CA VAL A 90 3.83 7.18 4.46
C VAL A 90 2.89 6.57 5.49
N ILE A 91 2.15 5.52 5.14
CA ILE A 91 1.23 4.86 6.09
C ILE A 91 2.00 4.23 7.25
N ASN A 92 3.11 3.52 7.01
CA ASN A 92 3.90 2.94 8.09
C ASN A 92 4.44 4.03 9.04
N ALA A 93 4.86 5.19 8.51
CA ALA A 93 5.29 6.34 9.30
C ALA A 93 4.16 6.92 10.15
N LEU A 94 2.97 7.09 9.58
CA LEU A 94 1.79 7.57 10.31
C LEU A 94 1.37 6.61 11.43
N ILE A 95 1.41 5.30 11.19
CA ILE A 95 1.14 4.28 12.21
C ILE A 95 2.17 4.38 13.35
N ALA A 96 3.46 4.54 13.01
CA ALA A 96 4.52 4.70 14.01
C ALA A 96 4.34 6.00 14.82
N ALA A 97 3.97 7.10 14.16
CA ALA A 97 3.75 8.40 14.79
C ALA A 97 2.56 8.32 15.76
N GLN A 98 1.45 7.70 15.35
CA GLN A 98 0.28 7.53 16.21
C GLN A 98 0.57 6.65 17.43
N ARG A 99 1.36 5.58 17.26
CA ARG A 99 1.81 4.73 18.39
C ARG A 99 2.71 5.45 19.38
N ALA A 100 3.51 6.40 18.89
CA ALA A 100 4.38 7.24 19.70
C ALA A 100 3.70 8.53 20.19
N ASN A 101 2.40 8.69 19.94
CA ASN A 101 1.62 9.87 20.28
C ASN A 101 2.20 11.18 19.70
N ILE A 102 2.75 11.10 18.49
CA ILE A 102 3.28 12.23 17.72
C ILE A 102 2.19 12.66 16.72
N GLU A 103 1.81 13.93 16.78
CA GLU A 103 0.86 14.49 15.82
C GLU A 103 1.51 14.64 14.43
N MET A 104 1.12 13.77 13.50
CA MET A 104 1.60 13.78 12.12
C MET A 104 0.43 13.72 11.15
N ALA A 105 0.16 14.84 10.47
CA ALA A 105 -0.82 14.90 9.40
C ALA A 105 -0.36 14.13 8.16
N PHE A 106 -1.30 13.53 7.43
CA PHE A 106 -1.05 12.78 6.20
C PHE A 106 -0.30 13.63 5.15
N GLU A 107 -0.73 14.87 4.96
CA GLU A 107 -0.17 15.81 3.99
C GLU A 107 1.29 16.15 4.32
N LYS A 108 1.62 16.26 5.62
CA LYS A 108 3.00 16.51 6.08
C LYS A 108 3.89 15.30 5.81
N ALA A 109 3.40 14.10 6.07
CA ALA A 109 4.11 12.87 5.76
C ALA A 109 4.34 12.72 4.24
N CYS A 110 3.34 13.03 3.41
CA CYS A 110 3.47 13.06 1.96
C CYS A 110 4.51 14.06 1.47
N ALA A 111 4.51 15.28 2.03
CA ALA A 111 5.48 16.31 1.66
C ALA A 111 6.92 15.88 1.97
N ILE A 112 7.16 15.21 3.10
CA ILE A 112 8.49 14.68 3.48
C ILE A 112 8.92 13.56 2.51
N ASP A 113 8.01 12.66 2.16
CA ASP A 113 8.29 11.57 1.21
C ASP A 113 8.62 12.11 -0.19
N LEU A 114 7.87 13.10 -0.68
CA LEU A 114 8.12 13.77 -1.97
C LEU A 114 9.42 14.60 -1.95
N ALA A 115 9.85 15.08 -0.79
CA ALA A 115 11.16 15.71 -0.62
C ALA A 115 12.34 14.71 -0.69
N GLY A 116 12.07 13.42 -0.93
CA GLY A 116 13.08 12.36 -1.03
C GLY A 116 13.67 11.95 0.32
N ARG A 117 12.99 12.28 1.44
CA ARG A 117 13.40 11.91 2.79
C ARG A 117 12.61 10.70 3.28
N ASP A 118 13.23 9.86 4.11
CA ASP A 118 12.51 8.75 4.71
C ASP A 118 11.67 9.23 5.91
N VAL A 119 10.37 9.37 5.68
CA VAL A 119 9.41 9.78 6.71
C VAL A 119 9.40 8.81 7.89
N PHE A 120 9.56 7.51 7.61
CA PHE A 120 9.51 6.48 8.63
C PHE A 120 10.70 6.61 9.59
N GLU A 121 11.90 6.84 9.06
CA GLU A 121 13.10 7.09 9.87
C GLU A 121 12.95 8.36 10.71
N ALA A 122 12.42 9.44 10.15
CA ALA A 122 12.22 10.70 10.86
C ALA A 122 11.28 10.53 12.08
N VAL A 123 10.21 9.75 11.92
CA VAL A 123 9.32 9.38 13.03
C VAL A 123 10.04 8.48 14.03
N GLN A 124 10.71 7.43 13.55
CA GLN A 124 11.36 6.44 14.39
C GLN A 124 12.44 7.05 15.30
N MET A 125 13.21 8.01 14.78
CA MET A 125 14.21 8.77 15.55
C MET A 125 13.60 9.60 16.69
N SER A 126 12.32 9.96 16.57
CA SER A 126 11.58 10.67 17.62
C SER A 126 11.09 9.71 18.72
N VAL A 127 10.87 8.43 18.39
CA VAL A 127 10.46 7.38 19.35
C VAL A 127 11.65 6.71 20.02
N THR A 128 12.68 6.40 19.25
CA THR A 128 13.90 5.73 19.68
C THR A 128 15.08 6.58 19.23
N PRO A 129 15.53 7.54 20.06
CA PRO A 129 16.64 8.41 19.68
C PRO A 129 17.93 7.59 19.53
N LYS A 130 18.70 7.90 18.48
CA LYS A 130 20.01 7.28 18.27
C LYS A 130 21.00 7.83 19.31
N VAL A 131 21.62 6.93 20.07
CA VAL A 131 22.78 7.27 20.87
C VAL A 131 23.95 7.49 19.90
N ILE A 132 24.33 8.76 19.73
CA ILE A 132 25.55 9.11 18.99
C ILE A 132 26.70 8.96 19.98
N GLU A 133 27.46 7.87 19.88
CA GLU A 133 28.70 7.74 20.64
C GLU A 133 29.72 8.75 20.09
N THR A 134 30.08 9.73 20.90
CA THR A 134 31.20 10.61 20.57
C THR A 134 32.51 9.85 20.76
N PRO A 135 33.47 9.93 19.83
CA PRO A 135 34.79 9.35 20.04
C PRO A 135 35.40 9.96 21.30
N VAL A 136 36.14 9.15 22.07
CA VAL A 136 36.81 9.60 23.29
C VAL A 136 37.78 10.72 22.90
N VAL A 137 37.48 11.95 23.32
CA VAL A 137 38.35 13.10 23.07
C VAL A 137 39.61 12.91 23.90
N ALA A 138 40.71 12.51 23.25
CA ALA A 138 42.04 12.32 23.85
C ALA A 138 42.77 13.66 24.15
N ALA A 139 42.03 14.68 24.59
CA ALA A 139 42.57 16.00 24.93
C ALA A 139 42.26 16.33 26.40
N ILE A 140 42.80 15.50 27.30
CA ILE A 140 42.94 15.83 28.73
C ILE A 140 44.33 15.34 29.16
N ALA A 141 45.36 16.14 28.88
CA ALA A 141 46.64 16.27 29.59
C ALA A 141 47.54 17.26 28.82
#